data_AF-A0A916BKM1-F1
#
_entry.id   AF-A0A916BKM1-F1
#
_cell.length_a   1.000
_cell.length_b   1.000
_cell.length_c   1.000
_cell.angle_alpha   90.00
_cell.angle_beta   90.00
_cell.angle_gamma   90.00
#
_symmetry.space_group_name_H-M   'P 1'
#
loop_
_entity.id
_entity.type
_entity.pdbx_description
1 polymer ?
#
loop_
_entity_poly.entity_id
_entity_poly.type
_entity_poly.pdbx_seq_one_letter_code
_entity_poly.pdbx_strand_id
1 'polypeptide(L)'
;MPLSLVPPSLQADNLMKHMRVLCKDIGPRGSTSPQERQAAEYVKQVLCRLGYTNLVEQPFKSRSTLGWVFVPLTALGIIALPLALLGGGVIKFVFGLMLLWAAYEVHRFFQMRLALFEPLIARGDSQNVAVTVPARNSVKRRLFLVGHLDSNKQRFIAPPPDPAQMKFQDTLIQLGTLLPGVIFLISAFVVPETPGWLWLVGTIVLLAFLIELYLVMRDERQPHVEGANDNATAVSILLSTAEALKDQPLLNTEVTVLFTGCEEVGCTGLTAYLKQFKPAPADSVWFDIEMVGTGRLCYTTQHGVSYLTEYMPDPALVKLAEQTARAYPELDVIGKPMLIVEEVAVLRNEGYPAICLAGYNAQGYLPNWHRLSDNLENIEPATLERAAHYTWAFMQTLDAAT
;
A
#
# COMPACT_ATOMS: atom_id res chain seq x y z
N MET A 1 -21.14 -9.86 -21.12
CA MET A 1 -20.54 -10.70 -22.19
C MET A 1 -20.37 -12.10 -21.63
N PRO A 2 -20.55 -13.20 -22.37
CA PRO A 2 -20.16 -14.51 -21.86
C PRO A 2 -18.63 -14.58 -21.64
N LEU A 3 -18.16 -15.34 -20.64
CA LEU A 3 -16.74 -15.58 -20.32
C LEU A 3 -15.89 -16.10 -21.51
N SER A 4 -16.53 -16.53 -22.61
CA SER A 4 -15.86 -16.90 -23.86
C SER A 4 -15.12 -15.75 -24.58
N LEU A 5 -15.12 -14.54 -24.00
CA LEU A 5 -14.47 -13.34 -24.52
C LEU A 5 -13.29 -12.87 -23.64
N VAL A 6 -12.89 -13.65 -22.63
CA VAL A 6 -11.69 -13.34 -21.87
C VAL A 6 -10.43 -13.68 -22.69
N PRO A 7 -9.48 -12.75 -22.84
CA PRO A 7 -8.22 -12.99 -23.54
C PRO A 7 -7.45 -14.20 -23.00
N PRO A 8 -6.83 -15.02 -23.87
CA PRO A 8 -6.04 -16.19 -23.45
C PRO A 8 -4.86 -15.85 -22.53
N SER A 9 -4.32 -14.62 -22.60
CA SER A 9 -3.24 -14.17 -21.72
C SER A 9 -3.67 -14.14 -20.25
N LEU A 10 -4.96 -13.98 -19.95
CA LEU A 10 -5.49 -13.88 -18.59
C LEU A 10 -5.83 -15.23 -17.94
N GLN A 11 -5.45 -16.34 -18.59
CA GLN A 11 -5.61 -17.68 -18.02
C GLN A 11 -4.55 -17.96 -16.95
N ALA A 12 -4.90 -18.79 -15.96
CA ALA A 12 -4.06 -19.14 -14.83
C ALA A 12 -2.64 -19.57 -15.24
N ASP A 13 -2.50 -20.37 -16.29
CA ASP A 13 -1.18 -20.85 -16.76
C ASP A 13 -0.25 -19.72 -17.19
N ASN A 14 -0.78 -18.65 -17.78
CA ASN A 14 0.01 -17.49 -18.20
C ASN A 14 0.37 -16.60 -17.01
N LEU A 15 -0.61 -16.33 -16.14
CA LEU A 15 -0.39 -15.59 -14.88
C LEU A 15 0.70 -16.28 -14.03
N MET A 16 0.61 -17.61 -13.88
CA MET A 16 1.56 -18.40 -13.09
C MET A 16 2.97 -18.45 -13.70
N LYS A 17 3.15 -18.20 -15.01
CA LYS A 17 4.50 -18.03 -15.59
C LYS A 17 5.17 -16.78 -15.03
N HIS A 18 4.45 -15.66 -14.96
CA HIS A 18 4.99 -14.44 -14.38
C HIS A 18 5.26 -14.59 -12.88
N MET A 19 4.35 -15.24 -12.15
CA MET A 19 4.51 -15.54 -10.74
C MET A 19 5.80 -16.33 -10.46
N ARG A 20 6.08 -17.39 -11.22
CA ARG A 20 7.30 -18.20 -11.05
C ARG A 20 8.58 -17.37 -11.21
N VAL A 21 8.64 -16.48 -12.19
CA VAL A 21 9.82 -15.62 -12.39
C VAL A 21 9.99 -14.67 -11.19
N LEU A 22 8.92 -13.96 -10.80
CA LEU A 22 8.96 -13.00 -9.71
C LEU A 22 9.30 -13.65 -8.36
N CYS A 23 8.75 -14.84 -8.12
CA CYS A 23 8.83 -15.51 -6.83
C CYS A 23 10.04 -16.42 -6.68
N LYS A 24 10.45 -17.14 -7.74
CA LYS A 24 11.48 -18.19 -7.65
C LYS A 24 12.78 -17.80 -8.36
N ASP A 25 12.70 -17.18 -9.54
CA ASP A 25 13.91 -16.78 -10.27
C ASP A 25 14.51 -15.49 -9.70
N ILE A 26 13.67 -14.50 -9.36
CA ILE A 26 14.08 -13.23 -8.74
C ILE A 26 14.11 -13.36 -7.21
N GLY A 27 13.05 -13.93 -6.62
CA GLY A 27 12.92 -14.07 -5.16
C GLY A 27 12.34 -12.82 -4.48
N PRO A 28 12.53 -12.67 -3.16
CA PRO A 28 12.09 -11.48 -2.40
C PRO A 28 12.61 -10.16 -2.96
N ARG A 29 11.72 -9.18 -3.16
CA ARG A 29 11.94 -7.90 -3.87
C ARG A 29 11.90 -6.73 -2.90
N GLY A 30 12.68 -6.75 -1.82
CA GLY A 30 12.67 -5.66 -0.83
C GLY A 30 12.85 -4.27 -1.45
N SER A 31 12.19 -3.26 -0.90
CA SER A 31 12.26 -1.88 -1.42
C SER A 31 13.72 -1.39 -1.51
N THR A 32 14.07 -0.75 -2.63
CA THR A 32 15.42 -0.28 -3.01
C THR A 32 16.48 -1.38 -3.19
N SER A 33 16.07 -2.66 -3.26
CA SER A 33 16.99 -3.79 -3.42
C SER A 33 17.36 -4.07 -4.89
N PRO A 34 18.46 -4.80 -5.14
CA PRO A 34 18.75 -5.32 -6.47
C PRO A 34 17.62 -6.17 -7.06
N GLN A 35 16.88 -6.91 -6.24
CA GLN A 35 15.78 -7.77 -6.67
C GLN A 35 14.54 -6.97 -7.09
N GLU A 36 14.21 -5.87 -6.41
CA GLU A 36 13.17 -4.93 -6.88
C GLU A 36 13.54 -4.38 -8.27
N ARG A 37 14.82 -3.99 -8.46
CA ARG A 37 15.31 -3.55 -9.77
C ARG A 37 15.26 -4.66 -10.83
N GLN A 38 15.54 -5.90 -10.47
CA GLN A 38 15.39 -7.05 -11.37
C GLN A 38 13.92 -7.29 -11.75
N ALA A 39 12.99 -7.08 -10.83
CA ALA A 39 11.55 -7.16 -11.13
C ALA A 39 11.10 -6.06 -12.11
N ALA A 40 11.56 -4.83 -11.92
CA ALA A 40 11.31 -3.74 -12.87
C ALA A 40 11.88 -4.06 -14.27
N GLU A 41 13.11 -4.58 -14.32
CA GLU A 41 13.76 -4.99 -15.58
C GLU A 41 13.02 -6.16 -16.24
N TYR A 42 12.53 -7.13 -15.46
CA TYR A 42 11.69 -8.21 -15.97
C TYR A 42 10.40 -7.69 -16.60
N VAL A 43 9.69 -6.79 -15.91
CA VAL A 43 8.48 -6.13 -16.44
C VAL A 43 8.78 -5.45 -17.76
N LYS A 44 9.85 -4.64 -17.81
CA LYS A 44 10.30 -3.97 -19.04
C LYS A 44 10.57 -4.97 -20.16
N GLN A 45 11.30 -6.04 -19.90
CA GLN A 45 11.60 -7.06 -20.90
C GLN A 45 10.36 -7.79 -21.41
N VAL A 46 9.38 -8.07 -20.54
CA VAL A 46 8.10 -8.64 -20.96
C VAL A 46 7.36 -7.64 -21.86
N LEU A 47 7.21 -6.39 -21.46
CA LEU A 47 6.52 -5.36 -22.24
C LEU A 47 7.20 -5.11 -23.60
N CYS A 48 8.54 -5.08 -23.66
CA CYS A 48 9.28 -4.99 -24.92
C CYS A 48 9.07 -6.22 -25.81
N ARG A 49 9.04 -7.44 -25.26
CA ARG A 49 8.73 -8.67 -26.03
C ARG A 49 7.31 -8.68 -26.55
N LEU A 50 6.38 -8.11 -25.79
CA LEU A 50 5.03 -7.81 -26.24
C LEU A 50 5.01 -6.70 -27.31
N GLY A 51 6.12 -6.07 -27.66
CA GLY A 51 6.24 -5.09 -28.74
C GLY A 51 5.84 -3.66 -28.35
N TYR A 52 5.76 -3.35 -27.05
CA TYR A 52 5.62 -1.98 -26.60
C TYR A 52 6.95 -1.22 -26.73
N THR A 53 6.92 -0.06 -27.38
CA THR A 53 8.10 0.78 -27.62
C THR A 53 8.16 2.02 -26.73
N ASN A 54 7.01 2.47 -26.21
CA ASN A 54 6.87 3.71 -25.46
C ASN A 54 6.73 3.43 -23.96
N LEU A 55 7.75 2.79 -23.38
CA LEU A 55 7.78 2.51 -21.95
C LEU A 55 8.19 3.77 -21.18
N VAL A 56 7.55 3.98 -20.04
CA VAL A 56 7.94 4.99 -19.07
C VAL A 56 8.74 4.30 -17.97
N GLU A 57 10.02 4.67 -17.85
CA GLU A 57 10.85 4.29 -16.70
C GLU A 57 11.08 5.54 -15.87
N GLN A 58 10.60 5.53 -14.63
CA GLN A 58 10.69 6.67 -13.74
C GLN A 58 11.56 6.33 -12.52
N PRO A 59 12.85 6.72 -12.52
CA PRO A 59 13.68 6.58 -11.34
C PRO A 59 13.30 7.60 -10.25
N PHE A 60 13.38 7.19 -8.99
CA PHE A 60 13.18 8.05 -7.83
C PHE A 60 13.99 7.58 -6.62
N LYS A 61 14.03 8.41 -5.57
CA LYS A 61 14.66 8.08 -4.29
C LYS A 61 13.62 7.64 -3.28
N SER A 62 13.93 6.59 -2.53
CA SER A 62 13.09 6.07 -1.47
C SER A 62 13.89 5.57 -0.27
N ARG A 63 13.18 5.35 0.83
CA ARG A 63 13.70 4.64 2.00
C ARG A 63 13.61 3.13 1.76
N SER A 64 14.54 2.38 2.35
CA SER A 64 14.62 0.92 2.14
C SER A 64 13.73 0.11 3.08
N THR A 65 13.16 0.75 4.11
CA THR A 65 12.32 0.09 5.12
C THR A 65 11.53 1.11 5.95
N LEU A 66 10.42 0.66 6.55
CA LEU A 66 9.59 1.43 7.49
C LEU A 66 10.35 1.85 8.76
N GLY A 67 11.37 1.08 9.17
CA GLY A 67 12.21 1.40 10.32
C GLY A 67 12.84 2.80 10.27
N TRP A 68 13.09 3.35 9.07
CA TRP A 68 13.60 4.71 8.92
C TRP A 68 12.65 5.82 9.38
N VAL A 69 11.34 5.52 9.48
CA VAL A 69 10.34 6.43 10.04
C VAL A 69 10.13 6.13 11.52
N PHE A 70 9.86 4.87 11.87
CA PHE A 70 9.47 4.51 13.23
C PHE A 70 10.61 4.65 14.24
N VAL A 71 11.81 4.13 13.94
CA VAL A 71 12.94 4.16 14.89
C VAL A 71 13.26 5.57 15.41
N PRO A 72 13.44 6.61 14.55
CA PRO A 72 13.73 7.95 15.05
C PRO A 72 12.54 8.57 15.83
N LEU A 73 11.29 8.30 15.44
CA LEU A 73 10.12 8.82 16.14
C LEU A 73 9.95 8.17 17.53
N THR A 74 10.09 6.85 17.62
CA THR A 74 10.04 6.13 18.90
C THR A 74 11.23 6.51 19.79
N ALA A 75 12.44 6.66 19.23
CA ALA A 75 13.61 7.12 19.97
C ALA A 75 13.42 8.55 20.52
N LEU A 76 12.80 9.44 19.75
CA LEU A 76 12.41 10.76 20.24
C LEU A 76 11.47 10.65 21.43
N GLY A 77 10.47 9.77 21.38
CA GLY A 77 9.57 9.50 22.51
C GLY A 77 10.32 9.05 23.77
N ILE A 78 11.25 8.10 23.63
CA ILE A 78 12.08 7.56 24.72
C ILE A 78 12.95 8.64 25.38
N ILE A 79 13.45 9.61 24.60
CA ILE A 79 14.29 10.70 25.10
C ILE A 79 13.45 11.84 25.67
N ALA A 80 12.42 12.28 24.94
CA ALA A 80 11.62 13.45 25.28
C ALA A 80 10.82 13.24 26.57
N LEU A 81 10.30 12.03 26.78
CA LEU A 81 9.40 11.73 27.88
C LEU A 81 10.10 11.85 29.27
N PRO A 82 11.24 11.19 29.55
CA PRO A 82 11.96 11.38 30.82
C PRO A 82 12.44 12.81 31.03
N LEU A 83 12.92 13.48 29.98
CA LEU A 83 13.40 14.86 30.07
C LEU A 83 12.27 15.84 30.41
N ALA A 84 11.07 15.63 29.84
CA ALA A 84 9.89 16.41 30.20
C ALA A 84 9.45 16.16 31.65
N LEU A 85 9.51 14.92 32.14
CA LEU A 85 9.14 14.57 33.53
C LEU A 85 10.09 15.19 34.56
N LEU A 86 11.39 15.16 34.29
CA LEU A 86 12.46 15.69 35.15
C LEU A 86 12.60 17.22 35.06
N GLY A 87 12.06 17.84 34.00
CA GLY A 87 12.27 19.24 33.69
C GLY A 87 11.25 20.21 34.29
N GLY A 88 11.64 21.48 34.36
CA GLY A 88 10.72 22.60 34.65
C GLY A 88 9.86 23.00 33.44
N GLY A 89 9.06 24.07 33.57
CA GLY A 89 8.08 24.47 32.57
C GLY A 89 8.63 24.65 31.14
N VAL A 90 9.79 25.27 30.97
CA VAL A 90 10.43 25.44 29.65
C VAL A 90 10.80 24.10 29.01
N ILE A 91 11.33 23.16 29.80
CA ILE A 91 11.73 21.83 29.33
C ILE A 91 10.49 21.03 28.93
N LYS A 92 9.43 21.06 29.75
CA LYS A 92 8.12 20.47 29.44
C LYS A 92 7.53 21.05 28.15
N PHE A 93 7.64 22.36 27.94
CA PHE A 93 7.18 23.01 26.72
C PHE A 93 7.92 22.50 25.49
N VAL A 94 9.26 22.51 25.51
CA VAL A 94 10.08 22.06 24.38
C VAL A 94 9.82 20.59 24.04
N PHE A 95 9.91 19.69 25.02
CA PHE A 95 9.71 18.26 24.77
C PHE A 95 8.24 17.89 24.50
N GLY A 96 7.29 18.64 25.06
CA GLY A 96 5.87 18.54 24.70
C GLY A 96 5.63 18.87 23.22
N LEU A 97 6.24 19.94 22.70
CA LEU A 97 6.21 20.26 21.26
C LEU A 97 6.85 19.16 20.40
N MET A 98 7.99 18.60 20.83
CA MET A 98 8.65 17.52 20.10
C MET A 98 7.76 16.26 20.04
N LEU A 99 7.10 15.90 21.15
CA LEU A 99 6.15 14.78 21.17
C LEU A 99 4.91 15.05 20.30
N LEU A 100 4.40 16.27 20.27
CA LEU A 100 3.33 16.63 19.33
C LEU A 100 3.78 16.55 17.87
N TRP A 101 5.01 16.97 17.56
CA TRP A 101 5.56 16.80 16.23
C TRP A 101 5.70 15.32 15.86
N ALA A 102 6.20 14.48 16.77
CA ALA A 102 6.25 13.04 16.55
C ALA A 102 4.85 12.45 16.34
N ALA A 103 3.86 12.84 17.15
CA ALA A 103 2.48 12.41 16.99
C ALA A 103 1.90 12.83 15.63
N TYR A 104 2.25 14.02 15.14
CA TYR A 104 1.87 14.49 13.82
C TYR A 104 2.50 13.65 12.70
N GLU A 105 3.79 13.31 12.79
CA GLU A 105 4.44 12.44 11.79
C GLU A 105 3.88 11.01 11.81
N VAL A 106 3.61 10.45 12.99
CA VAL A 106 2.95 9.14 13.12
C VAL A 106 1.56 9.18 12.48
N HIS A 107 0.77 10.22 12.76
CA HIS A 107 -0.55 10.38 12.13
C HIS A 107 -0.47 10.50 10.61
N ARG A 108 0.51 11.28 10.09
CA ARG A 108 0.76 11.39 8.65
C ARG A 108 1.15 10.06 8.02
N PHE A 109 1.98 9.27 8.71
CA PHE A 109 2.34 7.93 8.25
C PHE A 109 1.11 7.04 8.05
N PHE A 110 0.20 7.00 9.04
CA PHE A 110 -1.06 6.24 8.94
C PHE A 110 -2.07 6.79 7.90
N GLN A 111 -1.80 7.97 7.35
CA GLN A 111 -2.53 8.54 6.21
C GLN A 111 -1.80 8.32 4.88
N MET A 112 -0.73 7.53 4.83
CA MET A 112 0.14 7.39 3.64
C MET A 112 0.71 8.71 3.13
N ARG A 113 1.11 9.58 4.06
CA ARG A 113 1.85 10.81 3.74
C ARG A 113 3.32 10.63 4.10
N LEU A 114 4.21 10.98 3.16
CA LEU A 114 5.65 10.95 3.39
C LEU A 114 6.05 11.84 4.58
N ALA A 115 6.95 11.38 5.43
CA ALA A 115 7.41 12.11 6.60
C ALA A 115 8.00 13.48 6.21
N LEU A 116 7.91 14.51 7.06
CA LEU A 116 8.52 15.82 6.71
C LEU A 116 10.05 15.72 6.58
N PHE A 117 10.65 14.72 7.23
CA PHE A 117 12.07 14.41 7.16
C PHE A 117 12.42 13.35 6.11
N GLU A 118 11.50 13.00 5.20
CA GLU A 118 11.75 12.07 4.09
C GLU A 118 13.04 12.37 3.30
N PRO A 119 13.39 13.64 2.96
CA PRO A 119 14.62 13.94 2.24
C PRO A 119 15.92 13.51 2.95
N LEU A 120 15.87 13.29 4.26
CA LEU A 120 17.01 12.83 5.05
C LEU A 120 17.19 11.31 4.94
N ILE A 121 16.09 10.55 4.83
CA ILE A 121 16.04 9.09 4.90
C ILE A 121 15.87 8.40 3.55
N ALA A 122 15.32 9.07 2.54
CA ALA A 122 15.13 8.54 1.19
C ALA A 122 16.45 8.54 0.40
N ARG A 123 17.28 7.51 0.60
CA ARG A 123 18.63 7.40 0.01
C ARG A 123 18.77 6.31 -1.05
N GLY A 124 17.93 5.28 -0.99
CA GLY A 124 17.93 4.17 -1.93
C GLY A 124 17.36 4.56 -3.29
N ASP A 125 17.82 3.89 -4.34
CA ASP A 125 17.29 4.03 -5.69
C ASP A 125 16.15 3.03 -5.91
N SER A 126 15.06 3.49 -6.50
CA SER A 126 13.97 2.65 -6.99
C SER A 126 13.40 3.25 -8.30
N GLN A 127 12.45 2.55 -8.91
CA GLN A 127 11.89 2.89 -10.21
C GLN A 127 10.44 2.43 -10.33
N ASN A 128 9.64 3.24 -11.03
CA ASN A 128 8.38 2.79 -11.58
C ASN A 128 8.57 2.42 -13.05
N VAL A 129 7.78 1.46 -13.53
CA VAL A 129 7.67 1.13 -14.95
C VAL A 129 6.22 1.28 -15.36
N ALA A 130 5.95 1.90 -16.51
CA ALA A 130 4.59 2.00 -17.02
C ALA A 130 4.53 1.86 -18.54
N VAL A 131 3.36 1.46 -19.03
CA VAL A 131 3.02 1.51 -20.45
C VAL A 131 1.61 2.03 -20.61
N THR A 132 1.40 2.89 -21.61
CA THR A 132 0.08 3.40 -21.96
C THR A 132 -0.39 2.79 -23.28
N VAL A 133 -1.55 2.16 -23.23
CA VAL A 133 -2.26 1.62 -24.40
C VAL A 133 -3.34 2.62 -24.81
N PRO A 134 -3.30 3.15 -26.04
CA PRO A 134 -4.29 4.11 -26.50
C PRO A 134 -5.67 3.44 -26.66
N ALA A 135 -6.72 4.23 -26.48
CA ALA A 135 -8.06 3.82 -26.88
C ALA A 135 -8.12 3.59 -28.39
N ARG A 136 -9.00 2.69 -28.83
CA ARG A 136 -9.21 2.40 -30.26
C ARG A 136 -9.83 3.56 -31.03
N ASN A 137 -10.71 4.33 -30.38
CA ASN A 137 -11.39 5.49 -30.98
C ASN A 137 -10.89 6.79 -30.35
N SER A 138 -11.76 7.53 -29.63
CA SER A 138 -11.41 8.76 -28.94
C SER A 138 -11.25 8.53 -27.44
N VAL A 139 -10.23 9.14 -26.85
CA VAL A 139 -9.99 9.08 -25.41
C VAL A 139 -11.03 9.95 -24.70
N LYS A 140 -11.98 9.30 -24.03
CA LYS A 140 -12.96 9.94 -23.14
C LYS A 140 -12.57 9.82 -21.66
N ARG A 141 -11.79 8.79 -21.31
CA ARG A 141 -11.30 8.51 -19.95
C ARG A 141 -9.90 7.92 -19.99
N ARG A 142 -9.17 8.07 -18.89
CA ARG A 142 -7.89 7.41 -18.65
C ARG A 142 -8.02 6.51 -17.44
N LEU A 143 -7.71 5.23 -17.62
CA LEU A 143 -7.67 4.24 -16.55
C LEU A 143 -6.20 3.96 -16.21
N PHE A 144 -5.87 4.03 -14.93
CA PHE A 144 -4.59 3.60 -14.39
C PHE A 144 -4.83 2.29 -13.63
N LEU A 145 -4.24 1.21 -14.12
CA LEU A 145 -4.15 -0.05 -13.39
C LEU A 145 -2.83 -0.04 -12.62
N VAL A 146 -2.87 -0.29 -11.32
CA VAL A 146 -1.69 -0.20 -10.44
C VAL A 146 -1.48 -1.50 -9.67
N GLY A 147 -0.21 -1.81 -9.44
CA GLY A 147 0.27 -2.89 -8.60
C GLY A 147 1.77 -2.71 -8.36
N HIS A 148 2.26 -3.13 -7.20
CA HIS A 148 3.62 -2.82 -6.78
C HIS A 148 4.60 -3.97 -7.02
N LEU A 149 5.88 -3.60 -7.21
CA LEU A 149 6.97 -4.49 -7.55
C LEU A 149 7.65 -5.07 -6.32
N ASP A 150 7.67 -4.33 -5.22
CA ASP A 150 8.42 -4.71 -4.04
C ASP A 150 7.69 -5.75 -3.19
N SER A 151 8.33 -6.16 -2.10
CA SER A 151 7.79 -7.10 -1.12
C SER A 151 8.35 -6.78 0.25
N ASN A 152 7.53 -6.81 1.30
CA ASN A 152 7.99 -6.42 2.63
C ASN A 152 8.94 -7.43 3.30
N LYS A 153 9.45 -7.02 4.45
CA LYS A 153 9.94 -7.94 5.49
C LYS A 153 8.77 -8.67 6.13
N GLN A 154 9.01 -9.86 6.67
CA GLN A 154 8.06 -10.43 7.61
C GLN A 154 7.87 -9.44 8.77
N ARG A 155 6.61 -9.16 9.12
CA ARG A 155 6.27 -8.26 10.21
C ARG A 155 5.58 -9.02 11.34
N PHE A 156 5.52 -8.44 12.53
CA PHE A 156 4.70 -8.91 13.64
C PHE A 156 3.97 -7.76 14.34
N ILE A 157 4.16 -6.52 13.88
CA ILE A 157 3.42 -5.34 14.35
C ILE A 157 2.52 -4.79 13.25
N ALA A 158 3.01 -4.74 12.01
CA ALA A 158 2.29 -4.17 10.87
C ALA A 158 2.23 -5.19 9.73
N PRO A 159 1.36 -6.22 9.80
CA PRO A 159 0.32 -6.44 10.81
C PRO A 159 0.75 -7.30 12.02
N PRO A 160 -0.02 -7.26 13.13
CA PRO A 160 0.12 -8.20 14.23
C PRO A 160 -0.33 -9.63 13.86
N PRO A 161 0.02 -10.67 14.64
CA PRO A 161 -0.41 -12.05 14.37
C PRO A 161 -1.94 -12.22 14.28
N ASP A 162 -2.68 -11.40 15.04
CA ASP A 162 -4.13 -11.30 14.97
C ASP A 162 -4.53 -9.93 14.39
N PRO A 163 -4.83 -9.86 13.08
CA PRO A 163 -5.20 -8.60 12.42
C PRO A 163 -6.40 -7.89 13.05
N ALA A 164 -7.29 -8.60 13.77
CA ALA A 164 -8.43 -7.98 14.44
C ALA A 164 -8.02 -6.90 15.46
N GLN A 165 -6.82 -7.02 16.03
CA GLN A 165 -6.30 -6.09 17.02
C GLN A 165 -5.61 -4.87 16.41
N MET A 166 -5.26 -4.92 15.13
CA MET A 166 -4.44 -3.90 14.47
C MET A 166 -5.04 -2.51 14.61
N LYS A 167 -6.34 -2.38 14.31
CA LYS A 167 -7.05 -1.09 14.37
C LYS A 167 -6.99 -0.44 15.75
N PHE A 168 -7.12 -1.25 16.79
CA PHE A 168 -7.00 -0.79 18.17
C PHE A 168 -5.54 -0.44 18.52
N GLN A 169 -4.58 -1.32 18.19
CA GLN A 169 -3.16 -1.13 18.48
C GLN A 169 -2.61 0.13 17.81
N ASP A 170 -2.87 0.34 16.52
CA ASP A 170 -2.39 1.50 15.76
C ASP A 170 -3.04 2.81 16.24
N THR A 171 -4.29 2.74 16.71
CA THR A 171 -4.94 3.88 17.38
C THR A 171 -4.25 4.20 18.71
N LEU A 172 -3.90 3.18 19.51
CA LEU A 172 -3.16 3.38 20.75
C LEU A 172 -1.76 3.95 20.52
N ILE A 173 -1.06 3.55 19.47
CA ILE A 173 0.26 4.12 19.11
C ILE A 173 0.12 5.63 18.82
N GLN A 174 -0.89 6.02 18.04
CA GLN A 174 -1.17 7.44 17.77
C GLN A 174 -1.50 8.22 19.04
N LEU A 175 -2.40 7.71 19.89
CA LEU A 175 -2.79 8.36 21.14
C LEU A 175 -1.66 8.38 22.18
N GLY A 176 -0.85 7.31 22.24
CA GLY A 176 0.27 7.15 23.15
C GLY A 176 1.41 8.14 22.89
N THR A 177 1.50 8.68 21.67
CA THR A 177 2.43 9.77 21.34
C THR A 177 1.77 11.15 21.52
N LEU A 178 0.50 11.28 21.15
CA LEU A 178 -0.25 12.54 21.21
C LEU A 178 -0.51 13.03 22.65
N LEU A 179 -1.06 12.17 23.51
CA LEU A 179 -1.53 12.56 24.83
C LEU A 179 -0.40 13.07 25.74
N PRO A 180 0.78 12.42 25.83
CA PRO A 180 1.90 12.96 26.59
C PRO A 180 2.33 14.35 26.11
N GLY A 181 2.37 14.58 24.79
CA GLY A 181 2.70 15.88 24.22
C GLY A 181 1.73 16.98 24.68
N VAL A 182 0.42 16.73 24.62
CA VAL A 182 -0.62 17.66 25.11
C VAL A 182 -0.49 17.90 26.62
N ILE A 183 -0.31 16.83 27.41
CA ILE A 183 -0.18 16.92 28.86
C ILE A 183 1.03 17.76 29.27
N PHE A 184 2.19 17.57 28.63
CA PHE A 184 3.38 18.35 28.96
C PHE A 184 3.26 19.80 28.53
N LEU A 185 2.60 20.10 27.41
CA LEU A 185 2.33 21.49 27.03
C LEU A 185 1.42 22.18 28.04
N ILE A 186 0.36 21.53 28.52
CA ILE A 186 -0.50 22.11 29.55
C ILE A 186 0.28 22.25 30.87
N SER A 187 1.01 21.22 31.29
CA SER A 187 1.79 21.24 32.53
C SER A 187 2.85 22.34 32.52
N ALA A 188 3.41 22.69 31.35
CA ALA A 188 4.41 23.75 31.23
C ALA A 188 3.93 25.12 31.73
N PHE A 189 2.62 25.38 31.67
CA PHE A 189 2.02 26.66 32.08
C PHE A 189 1.25 26.58 33.41
N VAL A 190 0.78 25.39 33.80
CA VAL A 190 -0.13 25.24 34.94
C VAL A 190 0.56 24.67 36.19
N VAL A 191 1.53 23.76 36.02
CA VAL A 191 2.15 23.05 37.16
C VAL A 191 3.67 22.97 36.96
N PRO A 192 4.44 23.87 37.64
CA PRO A 192 5.90 23.87 37.54
C PRO A 192 6.50 22.52 37.95
N GLU A 193 5.99 21.94 39.05
CA GLU A 193 6.39 20.62 39.55
C GLU A 193 5.57 19.50 38.91
N THR A 194 6.17 18.32 38.74
CA THR A 194 5.51 17.16 38.12
C THR A 194 4.74 16.37 39.18
N PRO A 195 3.39 16.29 39.14
CA PRO A 195 2.61 15.52 40.10
C PRO A 195 3.00 14.03 40.11
N GLY A 196 2.89 13.38 41.27
CA GLY A 196 3.27 11.96 41.46
C GLY A 196 2.60 10.99 40.46
N TRP A 197 1.34 11.22 40.09
CA TRP A 197 0.63 10.36 39.13
C TRP A 197 1.18 10.47 37.70
N LEU A 198 1.76 11.62 37.31
CA LEU A 198 2.42 11.77 36.00
C LEU A 198 3.69 10.92 35.90
N TRP A 199 4.37 10.64 37.01
CA TRP A 199 5.49 9.71 37.02
C TRP A 199 5.05 8.28 36.72
N LEU A 200 3.93 7.84 37.29
CA LEU A 200 3.37 6.52 37.00
C LEU A 200 2.95 6.41 35.53
N VAL A 201 2.16 7.37 35.04
CA VAL A 201 1.69 7.38 33.64
C VAL A 201 2.88 7.49 32.68
N GLY A 202 3.82 8.38 32.96
CA GLY A 202 5.04 8.56 32.17
C GLY A 202 5.91 7.31 32.13
N THR A 203 6.00 6.56 33.24
CA THR A 203 6.71 5.27 33.26
C THR A 203 6.02 4.24 32.38
N ILE A 204 4.69 4.14 32.43
CA ILE A 204 3.92 3.22 31.58
C ILE A 204 4.11 3.56 30.09
N VAL A 205 4.04 4.84 29.72
CA VAL A 205 4.24 5.29 28.34
C VAL A 205 5.70 5.06 27.89
N LEU A 206 6.68 5.29 28.77
CA LEU A 206 8.09 5.00 28.46
C LEU A 206 8.31 3.52 28.17
N LEU A 207 7.71 2.64 28.99
CA LEU A 207 7.75 1.20 28.76
C LEU A 207 7.08 0.83 27.42
N ALA A 208 5.97 1.47 27.07
CA ALA A 208 5.32 1.26 25.79
C ALA A 208 6.24 1.64 24.61
N PHE A 209 6.91 2.79 24.65
CA PHE A 209 7.89 3.17 23.61
C PHE A 209 9.09 2.22 23.55
N LEU A 210 9.59 1.74 24.69
CA LEU A 210 10.69 0.76 24.71
C LEU A 210 10.27 -0.58 24.10
N ILE A 211 9.04 -1.04 24.39
CA ILE A 211 8.46 -2.24 23.78
C ILE A 211 8.28 -2.02 22.27
N GLU A 212 7.73 -0.89 21.85
CA GLU A 212 7.55 -0.54 20.44
C GLU A 212 8.90 -0.56 19.71
N LEU A 213 9.93 0.10 20.25
CA LEU A 213 11.27 0.10 19.65
C LEU A 213 11.83 -1.32 19.52
N TYR A 214 11.72 -2.13 20.58
CA TYR A 214 12.15 -3.52 20.53
C TYR A 214 11.44 -4.31 19.42
N LEU A 215 10.12 -4.16 19.31
CA LEU A 215 9.33 -4.86 18.31
C LEU A 215 9.67 -4.37 16.89
N VAL A 216 9.80 -3.06 16.66
CA VAL A 216 10.19 -2.50 15.36
C VAL A 216 11.56 -3.05 14.97
N MET A 217 12.54 -3.02 15.88
CA MET A 217 13.86 -3.59 15.63
C MET A 217 13.83 -5.10 15.36
N ARG A 218 12.88 -5.84 15.95
CA ARG A 218 12.67 -7.26 15.68
C ARG A 218 12.15 -7.47 14.25
N ASP A 219 11.17 -6.69 13.83
CA ASP A 219 10.63 -6.71 12.46
C ASP A 219 11.70 -6.31 11.43
N GLU A 220 12.51 -5.30 11.71
CA GLU A 220 13.61 -4.88 10.83
C GLU A 220 14.70 -5.95 10.63
N ARG A 221 14.82 -6.90 11.56
CA ARG A 221 15.74 -8.05 11.46
C ARG A 221 15.14 -9.26 10.74
N GLN A 222 13.85 -9.22 10.42
CA GLN A 222 13.22 -10.31 9.69
C GLN A 222 13.69 -10.35 8.22
N PRO A 223 13.65 -11.55 7.60
CA PRO A 223 13.88 -11.68 6.16
C PRO A 223 12.77 -10.99 5.36
N HIS A 224 13.07 -10.66 4.11
CA HIS A 224 12.05 -10.30 3.12
C HIS A 224 11.22 -11.54 2.77
N VAL A 225 9.91 -11.36 2.62
CA VAL A 225 8.99 -12.41 2.17
C VAL A 225 9.08 -12.56 0.66
N GLU A 226 8.65 -13.70 0.12
CA GLU A 226 8.64 -13.91 -1.33
C GLU A 226 7.69 -12.93 -2.03
N GLY A 227 6.66 -12.48 -1.30
CA GLY A 227 5.72 -11.48 -1.78
C GLY A 227 4.90 -12.02 -2.94
N ALA A 228 4.47 -13.28 -2.83
CA ALA A 228 3.79 -13.94 -3.93
C ALA A 228 2.40 -13.31 -4.09
N ASN A 229 1.62 -13.31 -3.02
CA ASN A 229 0.33 -12.64 -2.97
C ASN A 229 0.55 -11.12 -2.97
N ASP A 230 1.49 -10.63 -2.15
CA ASP A 230 1.81 -9.21 -1.94
C ASP A 230 3.19 -8.81 -2.53
N ASN A 231 3.30 -8.34 -3.77
CA ASN A 231 2.22 -8.17 -4.74
C ASN A 231 2.57 -8.71 -6.15
N ALA A 232 3.28 -9.85 -6.20
CA ALA A 232 3.55 -10.50 -7.49
C ALA A 232 2.26 -10.90 -8.23
N THR A 233 1.15 -11.14 -7.51
CA THR A 233 -0.17 -11.38 -8.12
C THR A 233 -0.62 -10.22 -8.99
N ALA A 234 -0.60 -8.97 -8.51
CA ALA A 234 -0.94 -7.82 -9.33
C ALA A 234 0.01 -7.67 -10.50
N VAL A 235 1.33 -7.77 -10.30
CA VAL A 235 2.31 -7.67 -11.39
C VAL A 235 2.01 -8.69 -12.49
N SER A 236 1.64 -9.93 -12.14
CA SER A 236 1.27 -10.95 -13.11
C SER A 236 -0.01 -10.58 -13.89
N ILE A 237 -1.04 -10.09 -13.22
CA ILE A 237 -2.30 -9.66 -13.84
C ILE A 237 -2.04 -8.48 -14.78
N LEU A 238 -1.26 -7.50 -14.34
CA LEU A 238 -0.95 -6.29 -15.11
C LEU A 238 -0.17 -6.61 -16.39
N LEU A 239 0.83 -7.50 -16.33
CA LEU A 239 1.57 -7.97 -17.51
C LEU A 239 0.66 -8.69 -18.50
N SER A 240 -0.17 -9.61 -18.02
CA SER A 240 -1.11 -10.35 -18.88
C SER A 240 -2.26 -9.49 -19.42
N THR A 241 -2.63 -8.43 -18.69
CA THR A 241 -3.59 -7.41 -19.13
C THR A 241 -2.99 -6.52 -20.22
N ALA A 242 -1.72 -6.15 -20.09
CA ALA A 242 -1.00 -5.44 -21.15
C ALA A 242 -0.95 -6.30 -22.43
N GLU A 243 -0.63 -7.60 -22.32
CA GLU A 243 -0.70 -8.52 -23.46
C GLU A 243 -2.09 -8.55 -24.11
N ALA A 244 -3.15 -8.67 -23.31
CA ALA A 244 -4.53 -8.66 -23.80
C ALA A 244 -4.90 -7.36 -24.54
N LEU A 245 -4.52 -6.22 -23.97
CA LEU A 245 -4.81 -4.89 -24.51
C LEU A 245 -4.12 -4.59 -25.84
N LYS A 246 -3.04 -5.31 -26.16
CA LYS A 246 -2.39 -5.19 -27.46
C LYS A 246 -3.30 -5.64 -28.60
N ASP A 247 -4.01 -6.74 -28.40
CA ASP A 247 -4.92 -7.30 -29.41
C ASP A 247 -6.34 -6.72 -29.28
N GLN A 248 -6.74 -6.36 -28.05
CA GLN A 248 -8.09 -5.92 -27.72
C GLN A 248 -8.06 -4.61 -26.92
N PRO A 249 -7.62 -3.48 -27.51
CA PRO A 249 -7.70 -2.19 -26.84
C PRO A 249 -9.15 -1.76 -26.60
N LEU A 250 -9.40 -1.04 -25.50
CA LEU A 250 -10.71 -0.49 -25.17
C LEU A 250 -11.14 0.57 -26.20
N LEU A 251 -12.45 0.82 -26.33
CA LEU A 251 -12.97 1.71 -27.38
C LEU A 251 -12.74 3.19 -27.05
N ASN A 252 -13.03 3.59 -25.82
CA ASN A 252 -13.07 5.00 -25.40
C ASN A 252 -12.12 5.32 -24.24
N THR A 253 -11.43 4.33 -23.71
CA THR A 253 -10.60 4.44 -22.51
C THR A 253 -9.14 4.16 -22.84
N GLU A 254 -8.27 5.14 -22.58
CA GLU A 254 -6.81 4.94 -22.58
C GLU A 254 -6.41 4.22 -21.29
N VAL A 255 -5.57 3.19 -21.37
CA VAL A 255 -5.17 2.41 -20.20
C VAL A 255 -3.68 2.56 -19.96
N THR A 256 -3.30 3.08 -18.79
CA THR A 256 -1.93 3.03 -18.29
C THR A 256 -1.81 1.86 -17.31
N VAL A 257 -0.91 0.93 -17.63
CA VAL A 257 -0.52 -0.16 -16.74
C VAL A 257 0.74 0.29 -16.01
N LEU A 258 0.63 0.53 -14.70
CA LEU A 258 1.67 1.11 -13.86
C LEU A 258 2.15 0.11 -12.82
N PHE A 259 3.45 -0.13 -12.82
CA PHE A 259 4.16 -0.96 -11.86
C PHE A 259 4.95 -0.04 -10.94
N THR A 260 4.52 0.08 -9.68
CA THR A 260 5.11 0.99 -8.70
C THR A 260 6.26 0.31 -7.95
N GLY A 261 7.33 1.05 -7.65
CA GLY A 261 8.34 0.61 -6.69
C GLY A 261 8.07 1.17 -5.31
N CYS A 262 8.62 0.53 -4.28
CA CYS A 262 8.62 1.02 -2.90
C CYS A 262 7.21 1.40 -2.37
N GLU A 263 6.23 0.52 -2.58
CA GLU A 263 4.91 0.58 -1.95
C GLU A 263 5.03 0.27 -0.46
N GLU A 264 5.75 -0.80 -0.13
CA GLU A 264 5.83 -1.43 1.20
C GLU A 264 6.47 -0.54 2.28
N VAL A 265 7.01 0.57 1.80
CA VAL A 265 7.64 1.63 2.56
C VAL A 265 6.88 2.95 2.41
N GLY A 266 5.56 2.91 2.21
CA GLY A 266 4.66 4.07 2.22
C GLY A 266 4.33 4.67 0.86
N CYS A 267 4.08 3.83 -0.17
CA CYS A 267 3.67 4.22 -1.53
C CYS A 267 4.55 5.32 -2.16
N THR A 268 5.87 5.22 -1.95
CA THR A 268 6.79 6.27 -2.41
C THR A 268 6.89 6.33 -3.93
N GLY A 269 6.77 5.19 -4.62
CA GLY A 269 6.73 5.12 -6.08
C GLY A 269 5.51 5.82 -6.66
N LEU A 270 4.30 5.51 -6.17
CA LEU A 270 3.10 6.20 -6.62
C LEU A 270 3.16 7.71 -6.33
N THR A 271 3.63 8.10 -5.14
CA THR A 271 3.82 9.52 -4.79
C THR A 271 4.78 10.22 -5.76
N ALA A 272 5.90 9.57 -6.12
CA ALA A 272 6.83 10.11 -7.11
C ALA A 272 6.20 10.21 -8.51
N TYR A 273 5.39 9.23 -8.90
CA TYR A 273 4.66 9.23 -10.17
C TYR A 273 3.71 10.41 -10.28
N LEU A 274 2.83 10.59 -9.28
CA LEU A 274 1.87 11.70 -9.24
C LEU A 274 2.57 13.06 -9.25
N LYS A 275 3.70 13.19 -8.52
CA LYS A 275 4.47 14.44 -8.47
C LYS A 275 5.09 14.82 -9.81
N GLN A 276 5.56 13.85 -10.59
CA GLN A 276 6.22 14.09 -11.87
C GLN A 276 5.21 14.27 -13.01
N PHE A 277 4.26 13.34 -13.14
CA PHE A 277 3.39 13.27 -14.31
C PHE A 277 2.08 14.04 -14.14
N LYS A 278 1.61 14.23 -12.90
CA LYS A 278 0.41 15.02 -12.55
C LYS A 278 -0.77 14.79 -13.49
N PRO A 279 -1.23 13.53 -13.66
CA PRO A 279 -2.39 13.24 -14.50
C PRO A 279 -3.60 14.05 -14.02
N ALA A 280 -4.45 14.50 -14.95
CA ALA A 280 -5.61 15.33 -14.59
C ALA A 280 -6.63 14.50 -13.78
N PRO A 281 -6.96 14.87 -12.52
CA PRO A 281 -7.85 14.06 -11.69
C PRO A 281 -9.24 13.85 -12.27
N ALA A 282 -9.76 14.84 -13.02
CA ALA A 282 -11.09 14.79 -13.62
C ALA A 282 -11.26 13.66 -14.66
N ASP A 283 -10.17 13.28 -15.33
CA ASP A 283 -10.18 12.31 -16.42
C ASP A 283 -9.51 10.97 -16.06
N SER A 284 -8.97 10.86 -14.84
CA SER A 284 -8.13 9.75 -14.40
C SER A 284 -8.84 8.89 -13.36
N VAL A 285 -9.15 7.65 -13.73
CA VAL A 285 -9.67 6.61 -12.86
C VAL A 285 -8.53 5.68 -12.46
N TRP A 286 -8.44 5.33 -11.19
CA TRP A 286 -7.40 4.43 -10.68
C TRP A 286 -8.01 3.15 -10.15
N PHE A 287 -7.47 2.02 -10.58
CA PHE A 287 -7.85 0.69 -10.14
C PHE A 287 -6.61 -0.03 -9.64
N ASP A 288 -6.56 -0.16 -8.33
CA ASP A 288 -5.48 -0.80 -7.61
C ASP A 288 -5.79 -2.29 -7.39
N ILE A 289 -4.75 -3.13 -7.37
CA ILE A 289 -4.86 -4.59 -7.24
C ILE A 289 -3.94 -5.03 -6.11
N GLU A 290 -4.51 -5.58 -5.04
CA GLU A 290 -3.76 -5.92 -3.83
C GLU A 290 -4.06 -7.35 -3.37
N MET A 291 -3.04 -8.20 -3.34
CA MET A 291 -3.11 -9.52 -2.69
C MET A 291 -4.24 -10.44 -3.19
N VAL A 292 -4.40 -10.58 -4.50
CA VAL A 292 -5.58 -11.20 -5.14
C VAL A 292 -5.41 -12.68 -5.56
N GLY A 293 -4.39 -13.36 -5.06
CA GLY A 293 -4.07 -14.76 -5.44
C GLY A 293 -4.56 -15.83 -4.48
N THR A 294 -5.20 -15.49 -3.36
CA THR A 294 -5.61 -16.46 -2.32
C THR A 294 -6.99 -16.11 -1.73
N GLY A 295 -7.84 -17.11 -1.52
CA GLY A 295 -9.14 -16.95 -0.85
C GLY A 295 -10.23 -16.38 -1.75
N ARG A 296 -11.03 -15.45 -1.20
CA ARG A 296 -12.14 -14.79 -1.90
C ARG A 296 -11.75 -13.38 -2.31
N LEU A 297 -12.48 -12.80 -3.25
CA LEU A 297 -12.17 -11.50 -3.83
C LEU A 297 -13.22 -10.47 -3.43
N CYS A 298 -12.78 -9.24 -3.20
CA CYS A 298 -13.67 -8.12 -2.98
C CYS A 298 -13.16 -6.83 -3.65
N TYR A 299 -14.08 -6.01 -4.12
CA TYR A 299 -13.78 -4.58 -4.26
C TYR A 299 -13.93 -3.93 -2.89
N THR A 300 -12.96 -3.12 -2.51
CA THR A 300 -12.93 -2.47 -1.20
C THR A 300 -14.04 -1.41 -1.12
N THR A 301 -14.71 -1.32 0.03
CA THR A 301 -15.73 -0.28 0.30
C THR A 301 -15.33 0.68 1.40
N GLN A 302 -14.30 0.34 2.17
CA GLN A 302 -13.72 1.13 3.26
C GLN A 302 -12.34 0.54 3.58
N HIS A 303 -11.39 1.41 3.95
CA HIS A 303 -10.01 1.07 4.25
C HIS A 303 -9.60 1.70 5.59
N GLY A 304 -8.42 1.31 6.08
CA GLY A 304 -7.77 1.92 7.24
C GLY A 304 -7.38 0.88 8.30
N VAL A 305 -6.17 1.05 8.83
CA VAL A 305 -5.61 0.24 9.93
C VAL A 305 -5.69 0.94 11.28
N SER A 306 -6.37 2.09 11.38
CA SER A 306 -6.60 2.82 12.63
C SER A 306 -8.00 3.45 12.62
N TYR A 307 -8.59 3.66 13.81
CA TYR A 307 -9.87 4.39 13.94
C TYR A 307 -9.74 5.89 13.63
N LEU A 308 -8.52 6.42 13.49
CA LEU A 308 -8.25 7.83 13.27
C LEU A 308 -7.96 8.19 11.80
N THR A 309 -7.74 7.20 10.94
CA THR A 309 -7.25 7.40 9.57
C THR A 309 -7.98 6.54 8.53
N GLU A 310 -9.24 6.22 8.80
CA GLU A 310 -10.08 5.51 7.82
C GLU A 310 -10.35 6.36 6.60
N TYR A 311 -10.43 5.70 5.44
CA TYR A 311 -10.72 6.35 4.18
C TYR A 311 -11.62 5.49 3.30
N MET A 312 -12.26 6.15 2.34
CA MET A 312 -13.22 5.54 1.43
C MET A 312 -12.70 5.62 -0.02
N PRO A 313 -12.89 4.57 -0.82
CA PRO A 313 -12.68 4.65 -2.26
C PRO A 313 -13.69 5.61 -2.90
N ASP A 314 -13.53 5.88 -4.20
CA ASP A 314 -14.44 6.75 -4.91
C ASP A 314 -15.85 6.13 -5.03
N PRO A 315 -16.92 6.82 -4.59
CA PRO A 315 -18.27 6.26 -4.60
C PRO A 315 -18.80 5.89 -5.99
N ALA A 316 -18.36 6.57 -7.07
CA ALA A 316 -18.77 6.21 -8.42
C ALA A 316 -18.09 4.91 -8.88
N LEU A 317 -16.83 4.71 -8.50
CA LEU A 317 -16.11 3.47 -8.79
C LEU A 317 -16.63 2.28 -7.97
N VAL A 318 -17.05 2.50 -6.72
CA VAL A 318 -17.72 1.45 -5.93
C VAL A 318 -19.00 0.97 -6.62
N LYS A 319 -19.82 1.90 -7.14
CA LYS A 319 -21.02 1.56 -7.90
C LYS A 319 -20.68 0.82 -9.20
N LEU A 320 -19.62 1.23 -9.89
CA LEU A 320 -19.17 0.58 -11.11
C LEU A 320 -18.68 -0.85 -10.83
N ALA A 321 -17.89 -1.04 -9.78
CA ALA A 321 -17.42 -2.35 -9.33
C ALA A 321 -18.57 -3.26 -8.91
N GLU A 322 -19.59 -2.73 -8.22
CA GLU A 322 -20.82 -3.45 -7.91
C GLU A 322 -21.58 -3.87 -9.19
N GLN A 323 -21.68 -2.97 -10.19
CA GLN A 323 -22.30 -3.30 -11.48
C GLN A 323 -21.54 -4.41 -12.20
N THR A 324 -20.20 -4.36 -12.21
CA THR A 324 -19.36 -5.42 -12.76
C THR A 324 -19.60 -6.74 -12.02
N ALA A 325 -19.59 -6.75 -10.70
CA ALA A 325 -19.83 -7.96 -9.90
C ALA A 325 -21.20 -8.58 -10.17
N ARG A 326 -22.25 -7.75 -10.31
CA ARG A 326 -23.61 -8.22 -10.64
C ARG A 326 -23.72 -8.76 -12.06
N ALA A 327 -22.95 -8.21 -13.01
CA ALA A 327 -22.94 -8.68 -14.39
C ALA A 327 -22.19 -10.01 -14.57
N TYR A 328 -21.27 -10.33 -13.65
CA TYR A 328 -20.41 -11.52 -13.68
C TYR A 328 -20.42 -12.24 -12.31
N PRO A 329 -21.59 -12.75 -11.86
CA PRO A 329 -21.72 -13.36 -10.53
C PRO A 329 -20.82 -14.59 -10.32
N GLU A 330 -20.40 -15.25 -11.40
CA GLU A 330 -19.50 -16.40 -11.38
C GLU A 330 -18.07 -16.07 -10.94
N LEU A 331 -17.68 -14.78 -10.94
CA LEU A 331 -16.37 -14.33 -10.44
C LEU A 331 -16.32 -14.23 -8.90
N ASP A 332 -17.48 -14.32 -8.22
CA ASP A 332 -17.63 -14.28 -6.76
C ASP A 332 -16.92 -13.09 -6.08
N VAL A 333 -17.02 -11.90 -6.69
CA VAL A 333 -16.48 -10.65 -6.14
C VAL A 333 -17.57 -9.86 -5.44
N ILE A 334 -17.34 -9.46 -4.20
CA ILE A 334 -18.31 -8.69 -3.39
C ILE A 334 -17.73 -7.36 -2.88
N GLY A 335 -18.59 -6.45 -2.44
CA GLY A 335 -18.15 -5.24 -1.73
C GLY A 335 -17.83 -5.54 -0.27
N LYS A 336 -16.66 -5.12 0.22
CA LYS A 336 -16.26 -5.39 1.61
C LYS A 336 -15.37 -4.29 2.22
N PRO A 337 -15.57 -3.93 3.50
CA PRO A 337 -14.58 -3.18 4.28
C PRO A 337 -13.33 -4.03 4.53
N MET A 338 -12.16 -3.49 4.25
CA MET A 338 -10.88 -4.18 4.40
C MET A 338 -9.95 -3.44 5.38
N LEU A 339 -9.27 -4.21 6.23
CA LEU A 339 -8.19 -3.73 7.07
C LEU A 339 -6.91 -3.72 6.22
N ILE A 340 -6.68 -2.60 5.55
CA ILE A 340 -5.55 -2.38 4.65
C ILE A 340 -5.27 -0.87 4.58
N VAL A 341 -4.03 -0.53 4.23
CA VAL A 341 -3.62 0.81 3.79
C VAL A 341 -2.69 0.61 2.60
N GLU A 342 -3.04 1.17 1.44
CA GLU A 342 -2.35 0.97 0.16
C GLU A 342 -2.49 2.23 -0.74
N GLU A 343 -2.17 2.14 -2.02
CA GLU A 343 -2.17 3.17 -3.06
C GLU A 343 -3.40 4.09 -3.08
N VAL A 344 -4.61 3.56 -2.87
CA VAL A 344 -5.86 4.32 -2.82
C VAL A 344 -5.78 5.39 -1.72
N ALA A 345 -5.09 5.17 -0.60
CA ALA A 345 -4.88 6.22 0.39
C ALA A 345 -4.16 7.46 -0.20
N VAL A 346 -3.07 7.24 -0.95
CA VAL A 346 -2.31 8.31 -1.63
C VAL A 346 -3.19 8.98 -2.68
N LEU A 347 -3.90 8.20 -3.49
CA LEU A 347 -4.75 8.70 -4.56
C LEU A 347 -5.90 9.56 -4.01
N ARG A 348 -6.57 9.11 -2.96
CA ARG A 348 -7.67 9.84 -2.33
C ARG A 348 -7.18 11.11 -1.63
N ASN A 349 -6.01 11.08 -1.00
CA ASN A 349 -5.38 12.29 -0.46
C ASN A 349 -5.12 13.37 -1.52
N GLU A 350 -4.77 12.96 -2.74
CA GLU A 350 -4.48 13.83 -3.88
C GLU A 350 -5.73 14.11 -4.75
N GLY A 351 -6.91 13.66 -4.32
CA GLY A 351 -8.19 13.96 -4.98
C GLY A 351 -8.52 13.13 -6.21
N TYR A 352 -7.84 11.99 -6.43
CA TYR A 352 -8.12 11.09 -7.54
C TYR A 352 -9.28 10.12 -7.24
N PRO A 353 -10.14 9.82 -8.22
CA PRO A 353 -11.05 8.68 -8.18
C PRO A 353 -10.26 7.36 -8.16
N ALA A 354 -10.40 6.57 -7.10
CA ALA A 354 -9.63 5.33 -6.93
C ALA A 354 -10.43 4.22 -6.21
N ILE A 355 -10.18 2.96 -6.56
CA ILE A 355 -10.73 1.76 -5.92
C ILE A 355 -9.69 0.63 -5.93
N CYS A 356 -9.77 -0.27 -4.97
CA CYS A 356 -8.88 -1.43 -4.86
C CYS A 356 -9.67 -2.75 -5.02
N LEU A 357 -9.14 -3.69 -5.77
CA LEU A 357 -9.52 -5.10 -5.75
C LEU A 357 -8.59 -5.85 -4.80
N ALA A 358 -9.14 -6.53 -3.80
CA ALA A 358 -8.37 -7.25 -2.79
C ALA A 358 -8.80 -8.70 -2.59
N GLY A 359 -7.86 -9.55 -2.17
CA GLY A 359 -8.14 -10.89 -1.66
C GLY A 359 -8.41 -10.92 -0.15
N TYR A 360 -9.22 -11.87 0.32
CA TYR A 360 -9.47 -12.09 1.74
C TYR A 360 -9.67 -13.57 2.10
N ASN A 361 -9.19 -13.95 3.28
CA ASN A 361 -9.31 -15.29 3.83
C ASN A 361 -10.69 -15.52 4.48
N ALA A 362 -10.93 -16.72 5.01
CA ALA A 362 -12.21 -17.06 5.66
C ALA A 362 -12.56 -16.15 6.86
N GLN A 363 -11.57 -15.54 7.51
CA GLN A 363 -11.73 -14.60 8.62
C GLN A 363 -11.99 -13.16 8.15
N GLY A 364 -11.88 -12.88 6.85
CA GLY A 364 -12.12 -11.57 6.27
C GLY A 364 -10.91 -10.64 6.26
N TYR A 365 -9.69 -11.17 6.38
CA TYR A 365 -8.43 -10.42 6.37
C TYR A 365 -7.55 -10.80 5.17
N LEU A 366 -6.56 -9.96 4.88
CA LEU A 366 -5.55 -10.21 3.85
C LEU A 366 -4.82 -11.55 4.10
N PRO A 367 -4.83 -12.51 3.15
CA PRO A 367 -4.19 -13.80 3.34
C PRO A 367 -2.68 -13.67 3.38
N ASN A 368 -2.04 -14.25 4.40
CA ASN A 368 -0.57 -14.32 4.55
C ASN A 368 0.17 -12.97 4.66
N TRP A 369 -0.54 -11.87 4.91
CA TRP A 369 0.01 -10.51 4.89
C TRP A 369 1.29 -10.33 5.73
N HIS A 370 2.39 -9.97 5.05
CA HIS A 370 3.75 -9.85 5.59
C HIS A 370 4.19 -11.05 6.46
N ARG A 371 3.88 -12.27 6.02
CA ARG A 371 4.35 -13.52 6.66
C ARG A 371 5.21 -14.30 5.67
N LEU A 372 6.10 -15.15 6.17
CA LEU A 372 6.84 -16.09 5.32
C LEU A 372 5.92 -17.10 4.58
N SER A 373 4.67 -17.24 5.02
CA SER A 373 3.65 -17.99 4.30
C SER A 373 3.15 -17.26 3.05
N ASP A 374 3.53 -15.99 2.83
CA ASP A 374 3.31 -15.32 1.55
C ASP A 374 4.37 -15.77 0.53
N ASN A 375 4.06 -16.90 -0.10
CA ASN A 375 4.91 -17.59 -1.07
C ASN A 375 4.05 -18.26 -2.15
N LEU A 376 4.69 -18.63 -3.26
CA LEU A 376 4.04 -19.16 -4.45
C LEU A 376 3.24 -20.44 -4.17
N GLU A 377 3.68 -21.25 -3.21
CA GLU A 377 3.04 -22.51 -2.84
C GLU A 377 1.63 -22.29 -2.24
N ASN A 378 1.37 -21.11 -1.66
CA ASN A 378 0.08 -20.74 -1.10
C ASN A 378 -0.83 -19.96 -2.07
N ILE A 379 -0.37 -19.71 -3.31
CA ILE A 379 -1.20 -19.09 -4.33
C ILE A 379 -2.19 -20.10 -4.90
N GLU A 380 -3.44 -19.68 -5.03
CA GLU A 380 -4.52 -20.43 -5.65
C GLU A 380 -4.71 -19.96 -7.10
N PRO A 381 -4.28 -20.72 -8.12
CA PRO A 381 -4.30 -20.26 -9.51
C PRO A 381 -5.71 -19.87 -10.00
N ALA A 382 -6.75 -20.55 -9.51
CA ALA A 382 -8.13 -20.23 -9.83
C ALA A 382 -8.58 -18.89 -9.24
N THR A 383 -8.07 -18.50 -8.06
CA THR A 383 -8.39 -17.19 -7.44
C THR A 383 -7.68 -16.07 -8.18
N LEU A 384 -6.40 -16.28 -8.53
CA LEU A 384 -5.63 -15.36 -9.36
C LEU A 384 -6.29 -15.13 -10.74
N GLU A 385 -6.77 -16.20 -11.39
CA GLU A 385 -7.49 -16.11 -12.66
C GLU A 385 -8.82 -15.35 -12.53
N ARG A 386 -9.62 -15.61 -11.49
CA ARG A 386 -10.85 -14.83 -11.24
C ARG A 386 -10.56 -13.35 -11.04
N ALA A 387 -9.46 -12.99 -10.37
CA ALA A 387 -9.04 -11.61 -10.19
C ALA A 387 -8.65 -10.93 -11.51
N ALA A 388 -7.90 -11.64 -12.37
CA ALA A 388 -7.58 -11.18 -13.72
C ALA A 388 -8.84 -10.95 -14.56
N HIS A 389 -9.78 -11.90 -14.51
CA HIS A 389 -11.05 -11.81 -15.22
C HIS A 389 -11.93 -10.67 -14.71
N TYR A 390 -11.96 -10.43 -13.39
CA TYR A 390 -12.70 -9.31 -12.82
C TYR A 390 -12.08 -7.97 -13.20
N THR A 391 -10.75 -7.86 -13.19
CA THR A 391 -10.02 -6.67 -13.65
C THR A 391 -10.40 -6.35 -15.10
N TRP A 392 -10.37 -7.35 -15.98
CA TRP A 392 -10.80 -7.21 -17.37
C TRP A 392 -12.28 -6.80 -17.49
N ALA A 393 -13.18 -7.45 -16.74
CA ALA A 393 -14.60 -7.12 -16.75
C ALA A 393 -14.88 -5.70 -16.25
N PHE A 394 -14.14 -5.24 -15.24
CA PHE A 394 -14.23 -3.88 -14.71
C PHE A 394 -13.83 -2.86 -15.78
N MET A 395 -12.71 -3.08 -16.48
CA MET A 395 -12.26 -2.25 -17.60
C MET A 395 -13.33 -2.11 -18.69
N GLN A 396 -13.96 -3.23 -19.07
CA GLN A 396 -15.02 -3.23 -20.08
C GLN A 396 -16.28 -2.49 -19.59
N THR A 397 -16.62 -2.63 -18.31
CA THR A 397 -17.75 -1.92 -17.70
C THR A 397 -17.48 -0.41 -17.66
N LEU A 398 -16.25 0.00 -17.32
CA LEU A 398 -15.82 1.40 -17.33
C LEU A 398 -15.89 2.00 -18.74
N ASP A 399 -15.41 1.28 -19.74
CA ASP A 399 -15.37 1.73 -21.14
C ASP A 399 -16.78 1.87 -21.75
N ALA A 400 -17.72 1.02 -21.33
CA ALA A 400 -19.11 1.09 -21.74
C ALA A 400 -19.89 2.23 -21.05
N ALA A 401 -19.46 2.66 -19.87
CA ALA A 401 -20.13 3.71 -19.09
C ALA A 401 -19.78 5.15 -19.56
N THR A 402 -19.31 5.32 -20.80
CA THR A 402 -18.61 6.53 -21.30
C THR A 402 -19.30 7.26 -22.45
#